data_AF-A0A4R4XLB6-F1
#
_entry.id   AF-A0A4R4XLB6-F1
#
_cell.length_a   1.000
_cell.length_b   1.000
_cell.length_c   1.000
_cell.angle_alpha   90.00
_cell.angle_beta   90.00
_cell.angle_gamma   90.00
#
_symmetry.space_group_name_H-M   'P 1'
#
loop_
_entity.id
_entity.type
_entity.pdbx_description
1 polymer ?
#
loop_
_entity_poly.entity_id
_entity_poly.type
_entity_poly.pdbx_seq_one_letter_code
_entity_poly.pdbx_strand_id
1 'polypeptide(L)'
;MGAEASDLEPGRWTIDPVHSEITFTIRHLMTTVRGTFPDFGGEVVIADDPLDSTARAEIRMASIDTRSAERDEHIRSSDFLEVAKHPVMTFAATGVTRAAIGRRARTPRYHLDGDLTIKDVTRPVRLLTEFHGVGPDPWGGTRAGFTATGTLSRRDFGIEFNIPFQGDKVMLGDEIAIALEIQAVLASEDARV
;
A
#
# COMPACT_ATOMS: atom_id res chain seq x y z
N MET A 1 5.60 25.54 -8.05
CA MET A 1 4.39 24.70 -7.88
C MET A 1 4.85 23.31 -7.52
N GLY A 2 4.11 22.57 -6.70
CA GLY A 2 4.41 21.13 -6.48
C GLY A 2 4.07 20.32 -7.73
N ALA A 3 4.53 19.07 -7.79
CA ALA A 3 4.18 18.17 -8.88
C ALA A 3 2.67 17.89 -8.88
N GLU A 4 2.05 17.89 -10.05
CA GLU A 4 0.62 17.61 -10.22
C GLU A 4 0.40 16.29 -10.94
N ALA A 5 -0.69 15.58 -10.66
CA ALA A 5 -0.95 14.29 -11.30
C ALA A 5 -1.15 14.43 -12.82
N SER A 6 -1.49 15.62 -13.31
CA SER A 6 -1.55 15.95 -14.75
C SER A 6 -0.19 16.01 -15.43
N ASP A 7 0.90 15.99 -14.67
CA ASP A 7 2.27 15.91 -15.23
C ASP A 7 2.62 14.47 -15.67
N LEU A 8 1.82 13.47 -15.27
CA LEU A 8 2.01 12.07 -15.65
C LEU A 8 1.53 11.82 -17.08
N GLU A 9 2.33 11.06 -17.82
CA GLU A 9 1.93 10.55 -19.13
C GLU A 9 0.82 9.50 -18.98
N PRO A 10 -0.30 9.62 -19.72
CA PRO A 10 -1.31 8.58 -19.80
C PRO A 10 -0.70 7.27 -20.29
N GLY A 11 -1.03 6.17 -19.63
CA GLY A 11 -0.43 4.88 -19.94
C GLY A 11 -0.33 3.95 -18.74
N ARG A 12 0.28 2.79 -18.98
CA ARG A 12 0.54 1.79 -17.94
C ARG A 12 1.91 2.05 -17.33
N TRP A 13 1.94 2.14 -16.01
CA TRP A 13 3.13 2.28 -15.20
C TRP A 13 3.27 1.03 -14.34
N THR A 14 4.39 0.34 -14.45
CA THR A 14 4.68 -0.85 -13.64
C THR A 14 5.37 -0.44 -12.36
N ILE A 15 4.87 -0.90 -11.20
CA ILE A 15 5.53 -0.66 -9.91
C ILE A 15 6.89 -1.36 -9.93
N ASP A 16 7.93 -0.65 -9.53
CA ASP A 16 9.28 -1.15 -9.37
C ASP A 16 9.51 -1.56 -7.91
N PRO A 17 9.52 -2.86 -7.57
CA PRO A 17 9.63 -3.30 -6.19
C PRO A 17 11.00 -3.01 -5.57
N VAL A 18 12.04 -2.82 -6.39
CA VAL A 18 13.41 -2.55 -5.90
C VAL A 18 13.53 -1.14 -5.30
N HIS A 19 12.76 -0.20 -5.83
CA HIS A 19 12.75 1.20 -5.40
C HIS A 19 11.45 1.61 -4.72
N SER A 20 10.69 0.62 -4.26
CA SER A 20 9.42 0.82 -3.55
C SER A 20 9.46 0.13 -2.19
N GLU A 21 8.66 0.61 -1.26
CA GLU A 21 8.53 0.05 0.08
C GLU A 21 7.06 0.04 0.53
N ILE A 22 6.62 -1.09 1.08
CA ILE A 22 5.35 -1.24 1.79
C ILE A 22 5.67 -1.43 3.27
N THR A 23 5.29 -0.47 4.10
CA THR A 23 5.50 -0.52 5.55
C THR A 23 4.18 -0.48 6.30
N PHE A 24 4.15 -1.14 7.46
CA PHE A 24 3.05 -1.03 8.40
C PHE A 24 3.56 -0.89 9.83
N THR A 25 2.72 -0.29 10.67
CA THR A 25 2.96 -0.22 12.11
C THR A 25 1.70 -0.59 12.89
N ILE A 26 1.91 -1.27 14.01
CA ILE A 26 0.85 -1.66 14.94
C ILE A 26 1.33 -1.43 16.37
N ARG A 27 0.43 -0.95 17.23
CA ARG A 27 0.74 -0.75 18.64
C ARG A 27 0.78 -2.10 19.36
N HIS A 28 1.83 -2.32 20.13
CA HIS A 28 2.00 -3.47 21.00
C HIS A 28 2.31 -2.97 22.42
N LEU A 29 1.31 -2.97 23.29
CA LEU A 29 1.38 -2.38 24.63
C LEU A 29 1.94 -0.93 24.61
N MET A 30 3.12 -0.72 25.20
CA MET A 30 3.83 0.56 25.30
C MET A 30 4.73 0.84 24.09
N THR A 31 4.88 -0.09 23.15
CA THR A 31 5.78 0.03 21.99
C THR A 31 5.04 -0.12 20.67
N THR A 32 5.77 0.05 19.57
CA THR A 32 5.26 -0.08 18.20
C THR A 32 6.05 -1.17 17.49
N VAL A 33 5.33 -2.17 16.97
CA VAL A 33 5.89 -3.13 16.02
C VAL A 33 5.84 -2.48 14.64
N ARG A 34 6.94 -2.62 13.90
CA ARG A 34 7.07 -2.17 12.52
C ARG A 34 7.33 -3.40 11.67
N GLY A 35 6.74 -3.44 10.49
CA GLY A 35 7.04 -4.48 9.52
C GLY A 35 6.92 -4.00 8.09
N THR A 36 7.39 -4.83 7.19
CA THR A 36 7.38 -4.58 5.75
C THR A 36 6.87 -5.80 4.99
N PHE A 37 6.50 -5.58 3.73
CA PHE A 37 6.28 -6.63 2.74
C PHE A 37 7.20 -6.36 1.55
N PRO A 38 8.36 -7.04 1.43
CA PRO A 38 9.32 -6.81 0.35
C PRO A 38 8.98 -7.51 -0.97
N ASP A 39 8.08 -8.50 -0.98
CA ASP A 39 7.66 -9.17 -2.22
C ASP A 39 6.25 -8.72 -2.61
N PHE A 40 6.22 -7.80 -3.57
CA PHE A 40 5.01 -7.23 -4.13
C PHE A 40 5.24 -6.81 -5.58
N GLY A 41 4.15 -6.60 -6.29
CA GLY A 41 4.13 -6.00 -7.61
C GLY A 41 2.81 -5.32 -7.87
N GLY A 42 2.70 -4.64 -9.00
CA GLY A 42 1.46 -3.99 -9.38
C GLY A 42 1.63 -3.02 -10.53
N GLU A 43 0.53 -2.36 -10.84
CA GLU A 43 0.42 -1.44 -11.95
C GLU A 43 -0.42 -0.23 -11.57
N VAL A 44 -0.07 0.90 -12.16
CA VAL A 44 -0.87 2.12 -12.16
C VAL A 44 -1.20 2.45 -13.61
N VAL A 45 -2.48 2.61 -13.92
CA VAL A 45 -2.93 3.05 -15.24
C VAL A 45 -3.37 4.50 -15.13
N ILE A 46 -2.58 5.39 -15.71
CA ILE A 46 -2.87 6.82 -15.76
C ILE A 46 -3.77 7.09 -16.97
N ALA A 47 -4.91 7.70 -16.73
CA ALA A 47 -5.84 8.14 -17.77
C ALA A 47 -5.55 9.59 -18.21
N ASP A 48 -6.19 10.04 -19.29
CA ASP A 48 -6.07 11.44 -19.76
C ASP A 48 -6.53 12.45 -18.70
N ASP A 49 -7.64 12.16 -17.99
CA ASP A 49 -7.94 12.78 -16.71
C ASP A 49 -7.30 11.93 -15.60
N PRO A 50 -6.32 12.46 -14.84
CA PRO A 50 -5.69 11.72 -13.76
C PRO A 50 -6.67 11.20 -12.70
N LEU A 51 -7.86 11.80 -12.55
CA LEU A 51 -8.88 11.34 -11.61
C LEU A 51 -9.61 10.07 -12.06
N ASP A 52 -9.54 9.72 -13.34
CA ASP A 52 -10.06 8.47 -13.91
C ASP A 52 -9.02 7.33 -13.89
N SER A 53 -7.84 7.57 -13.28
CA SER A 53 -6.76 6.60 -13.19
C SER A 53 -7.10 5.44 -12.24
N THR A 54 -6.47 4.29 -12.50
CA THR A 54 -6.64 3.09 -11.66
C THR A 54 -5.29 2.55 -11.18
N ALA A 55 -5.30 1.74 -10.13
CA ALA A 55 -4.11 1.05 -9.64
C ALA A 55 -4.49 -0.35 -9.15
N ARG A 56 -3.56 -1.30 -9.29
CA ARG A 56 -3.66 -2.65 -8.72
C ARG A 56 -2.33 -3.06 -8.11
N ALA A 57 -2.39 -3.78 -7.00
CA ALA A 57 -1.20 -4.36 -6.39
C ALA A 57 -1.48 -5.76 -5.87
N GLU A 58 -0.45 -6.61 -5.93
CA GLU A 58 -0.41 -7.94 -5.33
C GLU A 58 0.77 -8.01 -4.38
N ILE A 59 0.53 -8.45 -3.15
CA ILE A 59 1.53 -8.55 -2.10
C ILE A 59 1.60 -10.00 -1.65
N ARG A 60 2.80 -10.60 -1.66
CA ARG A 60 3.00 -11.97 -1.18
C ARG A 60 3.06 -11.97 0.33
N MET A 61 2.03 -12.52 0.98
CA MET A 61 1.89 -12.44 2.44
C MET A 61 3.02 -13.14 3.19
N ALA A 62 3.60 -14.19 2.59
CA ALA A 62 4.74 -14.90 3.17
C ALA A 62 5.99 -14.00 3.31
N SER A 63 6.09 -12.90 2.57
CA SER A 63 7.25 -12.01 2.61
C SER A 63 7.33 -11.13 3.85
N ILE A 64 6.29 -11.11 4.70
CA ILE A 64 6.25 -10.29 5.90
C ILE A 64 7.55 -10.38 6.70
N ASP A 65 8.09 -9.21 7.04
CA ASP A 65 9.30 -9.06 7.85
C ASP A 65 9.06 -8.02 8.95
N THR A 66 9.07 -8.47 10.20
CA THR A 66 9.02 -7.61 11.38
C THR A 66 10.36 -7.58 12.12
N ARG A 67 11.42 -8.09 11.50
CA ARG A 67 12.77 -8.33 12.06
C ARG A 67 12.78 -9.33 13.20
N SER A 68 11.82 -10.25 13.23
CA SER A 68 11.72 -11.31 14.24
C SER A 68 11.15 -12.56 13.60
N ALA A 69 12.02 -13.52 13.27
CA ALA A 69 11.63 -14.74 12.55
C ALA A 69 10.50 -15.52 13.24
N GLU A 70 10.51 -15.60 14.57
CA GLU A 70 9.46 -16.27 15.35
C GLU A 70 8.10 -15.55 15.20
N ARG A 71 8.09 -14.22 15.30
CA ARG A 71 6.87 -13.44 15.11
C ARG A 71 6.37 -13.51 13.68
N ASP A 72 7.27 -13.45 12.69
CA ASP A 72 6.91 -13.54 11.28
C ASP A 72 6.29 -14.90 10.97
N GLU A 73 6.83 -15.98 11.55
CA GLU A 73 6.23 -17.31 11.44
C GLU A 73 4.84 -17.38 12.08
N HIS A 74 4.66 -16.78 13.27
CA HIS A 74 3.35 -16.73 13.90
C HIS A 74 2.32 -15.92 13.10
N ILE A 75 2.71 -14.77 12.53
CA ILE A 75 1.83 -13.96 11.68
C ILE A 75 1.45 -14.70 10.40
N ARG A 76 2.32 -15.57 9.86
CA ARG A 76 1.99 -16.40 8.70
C ARG A 76 0.98 -17.51 8.99
N SER A 77 0.86 -17.92 10.25
CA SER A 77 -0.02 -19.00 10.68
C SER A 77 -1.52 -18.69 10.53
N SER A 78 -2.37 -19.68 10.79
CA SER A 78 -3.83 -19.56 10.76
C SER A 78 -4.42 -18.61 11.80
N ASP A 79 -3.66 -18.26 12.84
CA ASP A 79 -4.11 -17.28 13.85
C ASP A 79 -4.19 -15.85 13.29
N PHE A 80 -3.47 -15.59 12.19
CA PHE A 80 -3.36 -14.27 11.56
C PHE A 80 -3.69 -14.34 10.06
N LEU A 81 -2.66 -14.45 9.21
CA LEU A 81 -2.81 -14.30 7.75
C LEU A 81 -3.15 -15.60 7.03
N GLU A 82 -2.90 -16.75 7.65
CA GLU A 82 -3.17 -18.08 7.08
C GLU A 82 -2.58 -18.24 5.67
N VAL A 83 -1.30 -17.88 5.51
CA VAL A 83 -0.67 -17.67 4.19
C VAL A 83 -0.64 -18.92 3.31
N ALA A 84 -0.69 -20.09 3.91
CA ALA A 84 -0.79 -21.36 3.18
C ALA A 84 -2.08 -21.48 2.36
N LYS A 85 -3.17 -20.86 2.81
CA LYS A 85 -4.45 -20.80 2.07
C LYS A 85 -4.63 -19.49 1.32
N HIS A 86 -4.08 -18.40 1.87
CA HIS A 86 -4.23 -17.05 1.33
C HIS A 86 -2.84 -16.44 1.06
N PRO A 87 -2.14 -16.86 0.00
CA PRO A 87 -0.76 -16.46 -0.24
C PRO A 87 -0.61 -15.00 -0.70
N VAL A 88 -1.69 -14.39 -1.20
CA VAL A 88 -1.67 -13.07 -1.84
C VAL A 88 -2.71 -12.15 -1.21
N MET A 89 -2.27 -10.96 -0.82
CA MET A 89 -3.12 -9.80 -0.52
C MET A 89 -3.23 -8.95 -1.78
N THR A 90 -4.44 -8.50 -2.12
CA THR A 90 -4.68 -7.71 -3.33
C THR A 90 -5.31 -6.37 -3.03
N PHE A 91 -4.92 -5.35 -3.78
CA PHE A 91 -5.55 -4.03 -3.78
C PHE A 91 -6.00 -3.69 -5.20
N ALA A 92 -7.21 -3.16 -5.34
CA ALA A 92 -7.74 -2.65 -6.59
C ALA A 92 -8.40 -1.29 -6.36
N ALA A 93 -7.92 -0.25 -7.06
CA ALA A 93 -8.48 1.09 -6.94
C ALA A 93 -9.91 1.14 -7.50
N THR A 94 -10.77 1.87 -6.79
CA THR A 94 -12.16 2.14 -7.17
C THR A 94 -12.41 3.61 -7.50
N GLY A 95 -11.49 4.50 -7.14
CA GLY A 95 -11.53 5.89 -7.59
C GLY A 95 -10.40 6.77 -7.05
N VAL A 96 -10.18 7.89 -7.73
CA VAL A 96 -9.23 8.93 -7.33
C VAL A 96 -9.98 10.25 -7.16
N THR A 97 -9.79 10.91 -6.04
CA THR A 97 -10.35 12.26 -5.81
C THR A 97 -9.30 13.22 -5.28
N ARG A 98 -9.42 14.51 -5.58
CA ARG A 98 -8.56 15.52 -4.96
C ARG A 98 -8.87 15.62 -3.47
N ALA A 99 -7.84 15.49 -2.64
CA ALA A 99 -7.98 15.68 -1.21
C ALA A 99 -8.06 17.17 -0.85
N ALA A 100 -8.97 17.53 0.05
CA ALA A 100 -9.05 18.88 0.57
C ALA A 100 -7.85 19.17 1.48
N ILE A 101 -6.88 19.91 0.99
CA ILE A 101 -5.71 20.35 1.75
C ILE A 101 -5.84 21.82 2.13
N GLY A 102 -5.35 22.19 3.32
CA GLY A 102 -5.36 23.57 3.78
C GLY A 102 -4.55 24.46 2.83
N ARG A 103 -4.91 25.75 2.72
CA ARG A 103 -4.30 26.72 1.77
C ARG A 103 -2.77 26.90 1.86
N ARG A 104 -2.13 26.32 2.87
CA ARG A 104 -0.67 26.34 3.08
C ARG A 104 0.06 25.11 2.53
N ALA A 105 -0.68 24.07 2.14
CA ALA A 105 -0.08 22.89 1.52
C ALA A 105 0.48 23.27 0.14
N ARG A 106 1.72 22.85 -0.12
CA ARG A 106 2.47 23.24 -1.33
C ARG A 106 2.38 22.21 -2.44
N THR A 107 1.96 20.99 -2.10
CA THR A 107 1.81 19.86 -3.02
C THR A 107 0.35 19.40 -2.99
N PRO A 108 -0.27 19.14 -4.15
CA PRO A 108 -1.59 18.52 -4.19
C PRO A 108 -1.55 17.13 -3.54
N ARG A 109 -2.68 16.73 -2.99
CA ARG A 109 -2.90 15.38 -2.46
C ARG A 109 -4.16 14.78 -3.04
N TYR A 110 -4.20 13.47 -3.09
CA TYR A 110 -5.29 12.71 -3.68
C TYR A 110 -5.74 11.63 -2.69
N HIS A 111 -7.03 11.35 -2.65
CA HIS A 111 -7.55 10.13 -2.05
C HIS A 111 -7.60 9.07 -3.14
N LEU A 112 -6.87 7.98 -2.92
CA LEU A 112 -6.97 6.74 -3.69
C LEU A 112 -7.85 5.79 -2.89
N ASP A 113 -9.11 5.66 -3.32
CA ASP A 113 -10.05 4.69 -2.78
C ASP A 113 -9.85 3.36 -3.50
N GLY A 114 -9.93 2.26 -2.76
CA GLY A 114 -9.83 0.93 -3.36
C GLY A 114 -10.28 -0.19 -2.44
N ASP A 115 -10.47 -1.35 -3.04
CA ASP A 115 -10.83 -2.58 -2.35
C ASP A 115 -9.56 -3.34 -1.99
N LEU A 116 -9.33 -3.53 -0.70
CA LEU A 116 -8.25 -4.36 -0.16
C LEU A 116 -8.82 -5.72 0.21
N THR A 117 -8.20 -6.79 -0.28
CA THR A 117 -8.56 -8.16 0.08
C THR A 117 -7.43 -8.79 0.89
N ILE A 118 -7.74 -9.17 2.12
CA ILE A 118 -6.88 -9.94 3.00
C ILE A 118 -7.63 -11.21 3.36
N LYS A 119 -7.00 -12.36 3.13
CA LYS A 119 -7.64 -13.68 3.20
C LYS A 119 -8.80 -13.79 2.20
N ASP A 120 -10.01 -14.01 2.71
CA ASP A 120 -11.28 -14.10 1.99
C ASP A 120 -12.17 -12.87 2.23
N VAL A 121 -11.65 -11.83 2.89
CA VAL A 121 -12.40 -10.63 3.25
C VAL A 121 -11.91 -9.43 2.43
N THR A 122 -12.84 -8.82 1.71
CA THR A 122 -12.61 -7.57 0.97
C THR A 122 -13.23 -6.40 1.71
N ARG A 123 -12.47 -5.31 1.91
CA ARG A 123 -12.93 -4.08 2.54
C ARG A 123 -12.45 -2.85 1.77
N PRO A 124 -13.27 -1.78 1.71
CA PRO A 124 -12.82 -0.52 1.15
C PRO A 124 -11.77 0.10 2.07
N VAL A 125 -10.68 0.59 1.48
CA VAL A 125 -9.64 1.37 2.15
C VAL A 125 -9.40 2.66 1.37
N ARG A 126 -9.03 3.70 2.10
CA ARG A 126 -8.68 5.01 1.54
C ARG A 126 -7.24 5.33 1.85
N LEU A 127 -6.46 5.59 0.81
CA LEU A 127 -5.08 6.02 0.91
C LEU A 127 -4.98 7.51 0.58
N LEU A 128 -4.25 8.27 1.40
CA LEU A 128 -3.87 9.65 1.12
C LEU A 128 -2.55 9.64 0.35
N THR A 129 -2.62 9.95 -0.94
CA THR A 129 -1.52 9.87 -1.89
C THR A 129 -0.95 11.25 -2.21
N GLU A 130 0.36 11.36 -2.26
CA GLU A 130 1.11 12.53 -2.73
C GLU A 130 1.99 12.12 -3.91
N PHE A 131 1.98 12.92 -4.96
CA PHE A 131 2.82 12.73 -6.14
C PHE A 131 4.07 13.60 -6.01
N HIS A 132 5.24 12.99 -6.17
CA HIS A 132 6.54 13.65 -5.97
C HIS A 132 7.20 14.12 -7.25
N GLY A 133 6.66 13.72 -8.40
CA GLY A 133 7.19 14.11 -9.72
C GLY A 133 7.51 12.91 -10.60
N VAL A 134 7.84 13.25 -11.84
CA VAL A 134 8.16 12.33 -12.94
C VAL A 134 9.43 12.81 -13.64
N GLY A 135 10.24 11.88 -14.13
CA GLY A 135 11.49 12.22 -14.83
C GLY A 135 12.12 11.02 -15.54
N PRO A 136 13.23 11.25 -16.25
CA PRO A 136 13.95 10.17 -16.95
C PRO A 136 14.51 9.16 -15.95
N ASP A 137 14.37 7.89 -16.28
CA ASP A 137 14.92 6.78 -15.49
C ASP A 137 16.40 6.55 -15.84
N PRO A 138 17.32 6.39 -14.86
CA PRO A 138 18.74 6.12 -15.14
C PRO A 138 19.01 4.84 -15.94
N TRP A 139 18.08 3.88 -15.94
CA TRP A 139 18.18 2.63 -16.69
C TRP A 139 17.38 2.65 -18.01
N GLY A 140 16.74 3.78 -18.33
CA GLY A 140 15.97 4.00 -19.56
C GLY A 140 14.47 4.09 -19.31
N GLY A 141 13.79 4.97 -20.06
CA GLY A 141 12.35 5.22 -19.91
C GLY A 141 12.04 6.37 -18.95
N THR A 142 10.81 6.37 -18.44
CA THR A 142 10.27 7.42 -17.57
C THR A 142 9.84 6.82 -16.24
N ARG A 143 10.18 7.48 -15.14
CA ARG A 143 9.87 7.05 -13.77
C ARG A 143 9.08 8.12 -13.03
N ALA A 144 8.13 7.69 -12.22
CA ALA A 144 7.36 8.55 -11.33
C ALA A 144 7.41 8.06 -9.87
N GLY A 145 7.32 9.00 -8.93
CA GLY A 145 7.38 8.73 -7.49
C GLY A 145 6.11 9.16 -6.74
N PHE A 146 5.65 8.31 -5.83
CA PHE A 146 4.44 8.52 -5.02
C PHE A 146 4.68 8.13 -3.57
N THR A 147 4.02 8.82 -2.65
CA THR A 147 3.79 8.29 -1.30
C THR A 147 2.32 8.11 -1.07
N ALA A 148 1.96 7.12 -0.25
CA ALA A 148 0.59 6.95 0.19
C ALA A 148 0.53 6.50 1.64
N THR A 149 -0.43 7.02 2.40
CA THR A 149 -0.63 6.63 3.80
C THR A 149 -2.09 6.29 4.06
N GLY A 150 -2.33 5.36 4.97
CA GLY A 150 -3.69 4.94 5.33
C GLY A 150 -3.72 4.27 6.69
N THR A 151 -4.92 4.04 7.20
CA THR A 151 -5.15 3.22 8.40
C THR A 151 -6.23 2.20 8.11
N LEU A 152 -6.09 1.01 8.69
CA LEU A 152 -7.12 -0.03 8.67
C LEU A 152 -7.22 -0.71 10.03
N SER A 153 -8.34 -1.39 10.29
CA SER A 153 -8.49 -2.25 11.46
C SER A 153 -8.27 -3.71 11.07
N ARG A 154 -7.40 -4.42 11.81
CA ARG A 154 -7.20 -5.86 11.58
C ARG A 154 -8.48 -6.69 11.78
N ARG A 155 -9.40 -6.21 12.64
CA ARG A 155 -10.69 -6.86 12.92
C ARG A 155 -11.64 -6.82 11.73
N ASP A 156 -11.54 -5.80 10.89
CA ASP A 156 -12.38 -5.69 9.69
C ASP A 156 -12.13 -6.84 8.69
N PHE A 157 -10.95 -7.46 8.79
CA PHE A 157 -10.50 -8.61 8.01
C PHE A 157 -10.54 -9.94 8.79
N GLY A 158 -11.19 -9.98 9.95
CA GLY A 158 -11.35 -11.19 10.76
C GLY A 158 -10.07 -11.65 11.48
N ILE A 159 -9.05 -10.79 11.58
CA ILE A 159 -7.83 -11.07 12.34
C ILE A 159 -8.09 -10.66 13.78
N GLU A 160 -8.66 -11.56 14.56
CA GLU A 160 -9.11 -11.29 15.95
C GLU A 160 -8.08 -11.67 17.03
N PHE A 161 -6.99 -12.37 16.68
CA PHE A 161 -6.00 -12.86 17.65
C PHE A 161 -5.58 -11.76 18.63
N ASN A 162 -5.70 -12.04 19.92
CA ASN A 162 -5.14 -11.21 20.95
C ASN A 162 -4.86 -12.06 22.19
N ILE A 163 -3.85 -11.66 22.94
CA ILE A 163 -3.55 -12.27 24.23
C ILE A 163 -4.18 -11.38 25.29
N PRO A 164 -5.13 -11.89 26.10
CA PRO A 164 -5.73 -11.11 27.18
C PRO A 164 -4.66 -10.57 28.13
N PHE A 165 -4.72 -9.28 28.45
CA PHE A 165 -3.89 -8.62 29.44
C PHE A 165 -4.78 -7.98 30.50
N GLN A 166 -4.28 -7.85 31.74
CA GLN A 166 -5.00 -7.36 32.93
C GLN A 166 -6.29 -6.54 32.66
N GLY A 167 -7.44 -7.07 33.08
CA GLY A 167 -8.75 -6.43 32.87
C GLY A 167 -9.17 -6.47 31.41
N ASP A 168 -9.66 -5.35 30.88
CA ASP A 168 -10.14 -5.22 29.49
C ASP A 168 -9.04 -4.80 28.50
N LYS A 169 -7.75 -4.85 28.91
CA LYS A 169 -6.63 -4.41 28.08
C LYS A 169 -6.16 -5.55 27.17
N VAL A 170 -5.84 -5.20 25.93
CA VAL A 170 -5.32 -6.13 24.93
C VAL A 170 -3.84 -5.85 24.63
N MET A 171 -3.07 -6.88 24.25
CA MET A 171 -1.64 -6.72 23.95
C MET A 171 -1.41 -6.05 22.58
N LEU A 172 -2.25 -6.35 21.60
CA LEU A 172 -2.19 -5.80 20.25
C LEU A 172 -3.30 -4.78 20.03
N GLY A 173 -2.95 -3.61 19.48
CA GLY A 173 -3.93 -2.65 18.97
C GLY A 173 -4.70 -3.20 17.77
N ASP A 174 -5.83 -2.58 17.46
CA ASP A 174 -6.65 -2.98 16.31
C ASP A 174 -6.27 -2.19 15.04
N GLU A 175 -5.86 -0.94 15.20
CA GLU A 175 -5.44 -0.07 14.11
C GLU A 175 -4.04 -0.44 13.61
N ILE A 176 -3.92 -0.56 12.29
CA ILE A 176 -2.68 -0.71 11.54
C ILE A 176 -2.53 0.54 10.69
N ALA A 177 -1.44 1.27 10.90
CA ALA A 177 -1.06 2.38 10.03
C ALA A 177 -0.16 1.86 8.90
N ILE A 178 -0.47 2.27 7.67
CA ILE A 178 0.22 1.88 6.45
C ILE A 178 0.93 3.10 5.87
N ALA A 179 2.16 2.91 5.41
CA ALA A 179 2.89 3.89 4.61
C ALA A 179 3.57 3.21 3.42
N LEU A 180 3.36 3.78 2.25
CA LEU A 180 3.87 3.32 0.96
C LEU A 180 4.79 4.39 0.39
N GLU A 181 5.96 3.95 -0.08
CA GLU A 181 6.89 4.72 -0.92
C GLU A 181 6.94 3.97 -2.25
N ILE A 182 6.41 4.52 -3.34
CA ILE A 182 6.24 3.79 -4.59
C ILE A 182 6.96 4.52 -5.72
N GLN A 183 7.78 3.79 -6.47
CA GLN A 183 8.25 4.20 -7.77
C GLN A 183 7.66 3.30 -8.84
N ALA A 184 7.20 3.90 -9.94
CA ALA A 184 6.69 3.19 -11.09
C ALA A 184 7.36 3.66 -12.37
N VAL A 185 7.56 2.74 -13.30
CA VAL A 185 8.20 2.99 -14.60
C VAL A 185 7.17 2.86 -15.70
N LEU A 186 7.12 3.83 -16.61
CA LEU A 186 6.23 3.80 -17.76
C LEU A 186 6.58 2.58 -18.63
N ALA A 187 5.58 1.75 -18.90
CA ALA A 187 5.74 0.60 -19.78
C ALA A 187 6.06 1.06 -21.19
N SER A 188 7.13 0.52 -21.79
CA SER A 188 7.42 0.76 -23.20
C SER A 188 6.38 0.08 -24.09
N GLU A 189 6.08 0.66 -25.25
CA GLU A 189 5.13 0.08 -26.22
C GLU A 189 5.53 -1.31 -26.77
N ASP A 190 6.79 -1.73 -26.57
CA ASP A 190 7.34 -2.99 -27.10
C ASP A 190 6.90 -4.26 -26.33
N ALA A 191 6.10 -4.14 -25.27
CA ALA A 191 5.55 -5.29 -24.54
C ALA A 191 4.20 -5.79 -25.09
N ARG A 192 3.94 -5.63 -26.40
CA ARG A 192 2.88 -6.34 -27.12
C ARG A 192 3.50 -7.46 -27.95
N VAL A 193 3.67 -8.64 -27.33
CA VAL A 193 3.87 -9.91 -28.04
C VAL A 193 2.87 -10.92 -27.52
#